data_AF-A0A1G3L3X2-F1
#
_entry.id   AF-A0A1G3L3X2-F1
#
_cell.length_a   1.000
_cell.length_b   1.000
_cell.length_c   1.000
_cell.angle_alpha   90.00
_cell.angle_beta   90.00
_cell.angle_gamma   90.00
#
_symmetry.space_group_name_H-M   'P 1'
#
loop_
_entity.id
_entity.type
_entity.pdbx_description
1 polymer ?
#
loop_
_entity_poly.entity_id
_entity_poly.type
_entity_poly.pdbx_seq_one_letter_code
_entity_poly.pdbx_strand_id
1 'polypeptide(L)' 'MKIERRFNILKGQIDGIRKMIDEKKDCIEIVQQFKAVKSGLNQLSREYLNDYIENCLVEQKIDADKLNQLLKIMLNS' A
#
# COMPACT_ATOMS: atom_id res chain seq x y z
N MET A 1 1.97 9.47 11.79
CA MET A 1 2.74 10.43 10.96
C MET A 1 3.55 9.79 9.82
N LYS A 2 3.90 8.49 9.86
CA LYS A 2 4.66 7.80 8.80
C LYS A 2 3.82 7.41 7.56
N ILE A 3 2.56 7.02 7.80
CA ILE A 3 1.62 6.50 6.80
C ILE A 3 1.13 7.58 5.83
N GLU A 4 0.71 8.74 6.32
CA GLU A 4 0.28 9.88 5.49
C GLU A 4 1.33 10.32 4.47
N ARG A 5 2.61 10.35 4.88
CA ARG A 5 3.70 10.67 3.96
C ARG A 5 3.78 9.67 2.80
N ARG A 6 3.62 8.37 3.07
CA ARG A 6 3.65 7.33 2.03
C ARG A 6 2.44 7.41 1.10
N PHE A 7 1.26 7.70 1.63
CA PHE A 7 0.07 7.97 0.81
C PHE A 7 0.29 9.12 -0.17
N ASN A 8 0.85 10.24 0.31
CA ASN A 8 1.13 11.39 -0.54
C ASN A 8 2.13 11.07 -1.66
N ILE A 9 3.15 10.25 -1.37
CA ILE A 9 4.10 9.78 -2.39
C ILE A 9 3.39 8.92 -3.44
N LEU A 10 2.61 7.91 -3.02
CA LEU A 10 1.87 7.04 -3.93
C LEU A 10 0.88 7.82 -4.80
N LYS A 11 0.19 8.80 -4.22
CA LYS A 11 -0.68 9.72 -4.96
C LYS A 11 0.08 10.47 -6.06
N GLY A 12 1.23 11.05 -5.72
CA GLY A 12 2.08 11.72 -6.69
C GLY A 12 2.59 10.81 -7.81
N GLN A 13 2.90 9.55 -7.49
CA GLN A 13 3.29 8.55 -8.50
C GLN A 13 2.14 8.21 -9.45
N ILE A 14 0.91 8.03 -8.93
CA ILE A 14 -0.29 7.80 -9.75
C ILE A 14 -0.57 8.99 -10.67
N ASP A 15 -0.50 10.21 -10.14
CA ASP A 15 -0.66 11.43 -10.94
C ASP A 15 0.44 11.55 -12.02
N GLY A 16 1.67 11.15 -11.68
CA GLY A 16 2.79 11.07 -12.62
C GLY A 16 2.55 10.08 -13.76
N ILE A 17 2.06 8.88 -13.44
CA ILE A 17 1.70 7.87 -14.45
C ILE A 17 0.64 8.39 -15.41
N ARG A 18 -0.41 9.05 -14.88
CA ARG A 18 -1.45 9.66 -15.72
C ARG A 18 -0.84 10.65 -16.72
N LYS A 19 0.05 11.54 -16.26
CA LYS A 19 0.75 12.48 -17.12
C LYS A 19 1.64 11.80 -18.16
N MET A 20 2.35 10.72 -17.79
CA MET A 20 3.16 9.94 -18.74
C MET A 20 2.32 9.33 -19.86
N ILE A 21 1.11 8.86 -19.55
CA ILE A 21 0.16 8.34 -20.54
C ILE A 21 -0.30 9.46 -21.47
N ASP A 22 -0.70 10.61 -20.91
CA ASP A 22 -1.14 11.78 -21.69
C ASP A 22 -0.04 12.29 -22.64
N GLU A 23 1.21 12.27 -22.17
CA GLU A 23 2.41 12.63 -22.93
C GLU A 23 2.90 11.53 -23.89
N LYS A 24 2.21 10.38 -23.97
CA LYS A 24 2.57 9.23 -24.81
C LYS A 24 4.02 8.76 -24.60
N LYS A 25 4.45 8.69 -23.33
CA LYS A 25 5.76 8.12 -22.95
C LYS A 25 5.85 6.64 -23.30
N ASP A 26 7.07 6.12 -23.27
CA ASP A 26 7.35 4.72 -23.59
C ASP A 26 6.55 3.76 -22.69
N CYS A 27 6.02 2.70 -23.29
CA CYS A 27 5.14 1.77 -22.60
C CYS A 27 5.87 0.97 -21.51
N ILE A 28 7.17 0.69 -21.68
CA ILE A 28 7.98 -0.02 -20.68
C ILE A 28 8.18 0.88 -19.47
N GLU A 29 8.47 2.17 -19.67
CA GLU A 29 8.60 3.14 -18.58
C GLU A 29 7.30 3.26 -17.77
N ILE A 30 6.15 3.34 -18.43
CA ILE A 30 4.84 3.41 -17.77
C ILE A 30 4.58 2.14 -16.93
N VAL A 31 4.85 0.95 -17.49
CA VAL A 31 4.69 -0.33 -16.78
C VAL A 31 5.63 -0.42 -15.58
N GLN A 32 6.85 0.11 -15.67
CA GLN A 32 7.77 0.18 -14.53
C GLN A 32 7.22 1.06 -13.41
N GLN A 33 6.59 2.19 -13.73
CA GLN A 33 5.96 3.04 -12.72
C GLN A 33 4.76 2.36 -12.05
N PHE A 34 3.93 1.62 -12.79
CA PHE A 34 2.87 0.80 -12.18
C PHE A 34 3.43 -0.23 -11.20
N LYS A 35 4.54 -0.89 -11.55
CA LYS A 35 5.22 -1.83 -10.63
C LYS A 35 5.74 -1.11 -9.38
N ALA A 36 6.28 0.10 -9.52
CA ALA A 36 6.74 0.90 -8.40
C ALA A 36 5.59 1.26 -7.45
N VAL A 37 4.44 1.70 -7.98
CA VAL A 37 3.24 1.99 -7.20
C VAL A 37 2.74 0.73 -6.47
N LYS A 38 2.66 -0.42 -7.17
CA LYS A 38 2.24 -1.69 -6.54
C LYS A 38 3.17 -2.08 -5.39
N SER A 39 4.48 -1.98 -5.59
CA SER A 39 5.46 -2.29 -4.53
C SER A 39 5.32 -1.35 -3.33
N GLY A 40 5.17 -0.05 -3.58
CA GLY A 40 4.98 0.95 -2.54
C GLY A 40 3.68 0.75 -1.75
N LEU A 41 2.59 0.39 -2.43
CA LEU A 41 1.32 0.07 -1.78
C LEU A 41 1.45 -1.18 -0.91
N ASN A 42 2.08 -2.25 -1.41
CA ASN A 42 2.33 -3.46 -0.63
C ASN A 42 3.16 -3.16 0.63
N GLN A 43 4.15 -2.26 0.53
CA GLN A 43 4.92 -1.82 1.71
C GLN A 43 4.04 -1.05 2.70
N LEU A 44 3.22 -0.12 2.21
CA LEU A 44 2.31 0.66 3.05
C LEU A 44 1.31 -0.24 3.79
N SER A 45 0.71 -1.22 3.10
CA SER A 45 -0.21 -2.17 3.71
C SER A 45 0.44 -2.98 4.84
N ARG A 46 1.69 -3.44 4.64
CA ARG A 46 2.46 -4.13 5.69
C ARG A 46 2.74 -3.23 6.89
N GLU A 47 3.14 -1.98 6.65
CA GLU A 47 3.41 -1.02 7.73
C GLU A 47 2.14 -0.68 8.52
N TYR A 48 1.03 -0.39 7.84
CA TYR A 48 -0.24 -0.14 8.50
C TYR A 48 -0.68 -1.34 9.34
N LEU A 49 -0.53 -2.56 8.82
CA LEU A 49 -0.90 -3.75 9.55
C LEU A 49 -0.02 -3.98 10.77
N ASN A 50 1.31 -3.79 10.66
CA ASN A 50 2.20 -3.89 11.82
C ASN A 50 1.79 -2.88 12.90
N ASP A 51 1.58 -1.62 12.54
CA ASP A 51 1.12 -0.58 13.45
C ASP A 51 -0.24 -0.98 14.07
N TYR A 52 -1.16 -1.52 13.28
CA TYR A 52 -2.49 -1.94 13.74
C TYR A 52 -2.43 -3.15 14.69
N ILE A 53 -1.63 -4.17 14.36
CA ILE A 53 -1.43 -5.35 15.19
C ILE A 53 -0.77 -4.96 16.52
N GLU A 54 0.30 -4.16 16.49
CA GLU A 54 0.98 -3.70 17.71
C GLU A 54 0.02 -2.95 18.63
N ASN A 55 -0.77 -2.01 18.09
CA ASN A 55 -1.71 -1.23 18.89
C ASN A 55 -2.92 -2.07 19.36
N CYS A 56 -3.45 -2.98 18.54
CA CYS A 56 -4.62 -3.78 18.91
C CYS A 56 -4.31 -4.97 19.82
N LEU A 57 -3.13 -5.60 19.69
CA LEU A 57 -2.70 -6.69 20.57
C LEU A 57 -2.39 -6.18 21.98
N VAL A 58 -1.76 -5.00 22.10
CA VAL A 58 -1.47 -4.38 23.40
C VAL A 58 -2.75 -4.00 24.14
N GLU A 59 -3.80 -3.61 23.41
CA GLU A 59 -5.09 -3.22 24.00
C GLU A 59 -6.11 -4.38 24.17
N GLN A 60 -5.76 -5.63 23.82
CA GLN A 60 -6.67 -6.81 23.85
C GLN A 60 -8.01 -6.62 23.12
N LYS A 61 -8.07 -5.75 22.11
CA LYS A 61 -9.33 -5.38 21.43
C LYS A 61 -9.63 -6.17 20.15
N ILE A 62 -8.78 -7.14 19.79
CA ILE A 62 -8.98 -7.94 18.57
C ILE A 62 -9.42 -9.35 18.94
N ASP A 63 -10.56 -9.78 18.40
CA ASP A 63 -10.95 -11.19 18.47
C ASP A 63 -10.21 -12.02 17.42
N ALA A 64 -10.22 -13.34 17.61
CA ALA A 64 -9.51 -14.28 16.76
C ALA A 64 -10.05 -14.31 15.32
N ASP A 65 -11.34 -14.05 15.11
CA ASP A 65 -11.96 -14.06 13.79
C ASP A 65 -11.49 -12.86 12.96
N LYS A 66 -11.40 -11.70 13.57
CA LYS A 66 -10.92 -10.46 12.96
C LYS A 66 -9.43 -10.56 12.64
N LEU A 67 -8.63 -11.19 13.50
CA LEU A 67 -7.24 -11.51 13.20
C LEU A 67 -7.11 -12.46 12.00
N ASN A 68 -7.91 -13.54 11.97
CA ASN A 68 -7.93 -14.48 10.85
C ASN A 68 -8.35 -13.83 9.53
N GLN A 69 -9.30 -12.89 9.58
CA GLN A 69 -9.72 -12.14 8.40
C GLN A 69 -8.58 -11.26 7.87
N LEU A 70 -7.86 -10.56 8.75
CA LEU A 70 -6.70 -9.74 8.37
C LEU A 70 -5.59 -10.59 7.73
N LEU A 71 -5.27 -11.75 8.30
CA LEU A 71 -4.27 -12.67 7.75
C LEU A 71 -4.67 -13.16 6.34
N LYS A 72 -5.94 -13.49 6.11
CA LYS A 72 -6.43 -13.90 4.78
C LYS A 72 -6.30 -12.80 3.73
N ILE A 73 -6.54 -11.54 4.10
CA ILE A 73 -6.40 -10.41 3.16
C ILE A 73 -4.95 -10.24 2.72
N MET A 74 -3.99 -10.46 3.63
CA MET A 74 -2.56 -10.28 3.36
C MET A 74 -1.88 -11.43 2.62
N LEU A 75 -2.34 -12.67 2.84
CA LEU A 75 -1.71 -13.85 2.25
C LEU A 75 -2.17 -14.12 0.81
N ASN A 76 -3.27 -13.50 0.38
CA ASN A 76 -3.88 -13.74 -0.93
C ASN A 76 -3.67 -12.58 -1.94
N SER A 77 -2.70 -11.70 -1.71
CA SER A 77 -2.38 -10.53 -2.54
C SER A 77 -1.09 -10.66 -3.35
#